data_AF-A0A137P9I6-F1
#
_entry.id   AF-A0A137P9I6-F1
#
_cell.length_a   1.000
_cell.length_b   1.000
_cell.length_c   1.000
_cell.angle_alpha   90.00
_cell.angle_beta   90.00
_cell.angle_gamma   90.00
#
_symmetry.space_group_name_H-M   'P 1'
#
loop_
_entity.id
_entity.type
_entity.pdbx_description
1 polymer ?
#
loop_
_entity_poly.entity_id
_entity_poly.type
_entity_poly.pdbx_seq_one_letter_code
_entity_poly.pdbx_strand_id
1 'polypeptide(L)'
;MLINIYKVGLILSLVSGQCFDTPSPQLGRQSLRYVECGNINTPPLKVKTTTNKQLTGGKTQSNKTKDGMIEIDLTCTTAESTCNMVMDTFVTASDYLTNIIKFNTPIRIQATFTSFCTNMNDCDKVHQTLGQARVTRYHQLRGDDGKVRLYPQALVKQISQSAKKTSFHESDILADFNSDANFYFQSQGGKISNQQSDFLFVVSHELIHGLGFASLYNDYFSESTPTALFPNPQTATYNDGTAKISNFFESVFDKHVILTSNKRTLSSITEVINGYISSNKDKTFKNEDLAYQNFIDSSQYQVAKDLLQTAQTDGSMEFVFNTTSKVPFNSLVLETNLKPYSPSSSVSHVALKNYQNSKDFLMKYEMSPGSSLSKLVASIGGGNWDTAPYGPGLIAVLETMGYPTNQNPHPNVIAGPANSANFSKNIPSVLLVSLILTYFYLM
;
A
#
# COMPACT_ATOMS: atom_id res chain seq x y z
N MET A 1 7.00 3.12 -62.63
CA MET A 1 5.95 2.67 -61.70
C MET A 1 6.64 2.29 -60.39
N LEU A 2 6.63 3.21 -59.43
CA LEU A 2 7.36 3.14 -58.16
C LEU A 2 6.53 2.38 -57.12
N ILE A 3 7.08 1.34 -56.51
CA ILE A 3 6.70 0.91 -55.16
C ILE A 3 7.99 0.62 -54.41
N ASN A 4 8.50 1.64 -53.71
CA ASN A 4 9.60 1.55 -52.77
C ASN A 4 8.98 1.42 -51.37
N ILE A 5 8.99 0.21 -50.81
CA ILE A 5 8.48 -0.06 -49.46
C ILE A 5 9.58 0.32 -48.47
N TYR A 6 9.47 1.52 -47.89
CA TYR A 6 10.18 1.85 -46.66
C TYR A 6 9.54 1.05 -45.52
N LYS A 7 10.15 -0.09 -45.17
CA LYS A 7 9.96 -0.70 -43.84
C LYS A 7 10.72 0.15 -42.82
N VAL A 8 10.10 1.19 -42.32
CA VAL A 8 10.48 1.77 -41.02
C VAL A 8 10.01 0.75 -39.97
N GLY A 9 10.97 0.02 -39.40
CA GLY A 9 10.74 -0.85 -38.27
C GLY A 9 10.29 -0.01 -37.08
N LEU A 10 8.98 0.06 -36.87
CA LEU A 10 8.39 0.53 -35.63
C LEU A 10 8.67 -0.55 -34.57
N ILE A 11 9.84 -0.49 -33.94
CA ILE A 11 10.06 -1.19 -32.66
C ILE A 11 9.21 -0.42 -31.65
N LEU A 12 7.93 -0.80 -31.53
CA LEU A 12 7.16 -0.55 -30.32
C LEU A 12 7.92 -1.27 -29.21
N SER A 13 8.77 -0.55 -28.48
CA SER A 13 9.24 -1.04 -27.20
C SER A 13 8.01 -1.29 -26.35
N LEU A 14 7.72 -2.57 -26.12
CA LEU A 14 6.76 -3.00 -25.12
C LEU A 14 7.35 -2.56 -23.78
N VAL A 15 7.03 -1.34 -23.36
CA VAL A 15 7.36 -0.88 -22.01
C VAL A 15 6.40 -1.61 -21.08
N SER A 16 6.80 -2.81 -20.63
CA SER A 16 6.13 -3.47 -19.52
C SER A 16 6.17 -2.54 -18.31
N GLY A 17 5.02 -2.37 -17.64
CA GLY A 17 4.99 -1.60 -16.40
C GLY A 17 5.76 -2.35 -15.31
N GLN A 18 6.36 -1.63 -14.37
CA GLN A 18 6.99 -2.22 -13.18
C GLN A 18 6.00 -2.20 -12.01
N CYS A 19 5.84 -3.35 -11.35
CA CYS A 19 4.94 -3.58 -10.22
C CYS A 19 5.71 -4.15 -9.04
N PHE A 20 5.12 -4.03 -7.86
CA PHE A 20 5.72 -4.48 -6.61
C PHE A 20 4.68 -5.28 -5.82
N ASP A 21 4.90 -6.58 -5.67
CA ASP A 21 4.03 -7.46 -4.91
C ASP A 21 4.49 -7.55 -3.47
N THR A 22 3.54 -7.49 -2.54
CA THR A 22 3.86 -7.68 -1.12
C THR A 22 4.13 -9.17 -0.88
N PRO A 23 5.25 -9.53 -0.23
CA PRO A 23 5.58 -10.92 0.05
C PRO A 23 4.54 -11.61 0.95
N SER A 24 4.51 -12.94 0.89
CA SER A 24 3.72 -13.73 1.84
C SER A 24 4.29 -13.55 3.27
N PRO A 25 3.45 -13.43 4.31
CA PRO A 25 3.88 -13.35 5.71
C PRO A 25 4.77 -14.52 6.14
N GLN A 26 4.61 -15.69 5.52
CA GLN A 26 5.39 -16.89 5.82
C GLN A 26 6.85 -16.79 5.36
N LEU A 27 7.18 -15.84 4.49
CA LEU A 27 8.54 -15.67 3.96
C LEU A 27 9.42 -14.79 4.86
N GLY A 28 8.85 -14.17 5.92
CA GLY A 28 9.60 -13.39 6.90
C GLY A 28 10.38 -12.20 6.34
N ARG A 29 10.05 -11.75 5.12
CA ARG A 29 10.59 -10.55 4.48
C ARG A 29 9.46 -9.55 4.28
N GLN A 30 9.70 -8.28 4.56
CA GLN A 30 8.76 -7.18 4.37
C GLN A 30 9.08 -6.33 3.13
N SER A 31 10.26 -6.49 2.53
CA SER A 31 10.61 -5.80 1.28
C SER A 31 9.70 -6.25 0.14
N LEU A 32 9.23 -5.28 -0.64
CA LEU A 32 8.35 -5.54 -1.76
C LEU A 32 9.12 -6.26 -2.88
N ARG A 33 8.48 -7.28 -3.45
CA ARG A 33 9.06 -8.06 -4.54
C ARG A 33 8.77 -7.39 -5.88
N TYR A 34 9.82 -7.07 -6.61
CA TYR A 34 9.71 -6.62 -7.99
C TYR A 34 9.04 -7.68 -8.88
N VAL A 35 8.04 -7.27 -9.67
CA VAL A 35 7.36 -8.09 -10.68
C VAL A 35 7.06 -7.27 -11.94
N GLU A 36 7.00 -7.93 -13.09
CA GLU A 36 6.53 -7.30 -14.32
C GLU A 36 5.00 -7.15 -14.28
N CYS A 37 4.50 -5.93 -14.47
CA CYS A 37 3.10 -5.76 -14.86
C CYS A 37 3.02 -6.09 -16.35
N GLY A 38 2.42 -7.22 -16.71
CA GLY A 38 2.10 -7.54 -18.10
C GLY A 38 1.31 -6.41 -18.79
N ASN A 39 1.34 -6.38 -20.11
CA ASN A 39 0.42 -5.53 -20.89
C ASN A 39 -0.98 -6.18 -20.90
N ILE A 40 -2.06 -5.39 -20.89
CA ILE A 40 -3.46 -5.91 -20.95
C ILE A 40 -3.66 -6.89 -22.14
N ASN A 41 -2.90 -6.73 -23.22
CA ASN A 41 -3.00 -7.53 -24.45
C ASN A 41 -2.23 -8.86 -24.40
N THR A 42 -1.49 -9.13 -23.33
CA THR A 42 -0.87 -10.44 -23.10
C THR A 42 -1.69 -11.17 -22.04
N PRO A 43 -2.13 -12.43 -22.29
CA PRO A 43 -2.77 -13.22 -21.26
C PRO A 43 -1.91 -13.18 -19.99
N PRO A 44 -2.50 -13.04 -18.79
CA PRO A 44 -1.72 -13.04 -17.58
C PRO A 44 -0.83 -14.28 -17.60
N LEU A 45 0.49 -14.07 -17.58
CA LEU A 45 1.43 -15.13 -17.30
C LEU A 45 0.96 -15.72 -15.98
N LYS A 46 0.53 -16.99 -16.01
CA LYS A 46 0.28 -17.76 -14.81
C LYS A 46 1.61 -17.83 -14.07
N VAL A 47 1.87 -16.83 -13.23
CA VAL A 47 2.95 -16.88 -12.27
C VAL A 47 2.56 -18.03 -11.37
N LYS A 48 3.23 -19.17 -11.55
CA LYS A 48 3.25 -20.21 -10.54
C LYS A 48 3.85 -19.52 -9.31
N THR A 49 2.99 -19.13 -8.38
CA THR A 49 3.35 -18.90 -6.98
C THR A 49 3.89 -20.23 -6.45
N THR A 50 5.17 -20.49 -6.71
CA THR A 50 5.90 -21.52 -6.00
C THR A 50 5.88 -21.15 -4.53
N THR A 51 5.34 -22.08 -3.74
CA THR A 51 5.19 -22.07 -2.28
C THR A 51 4.23 -21.06 -1.68
N ASN A 52 2.96 -21.07 -2.11
CA ASN A 52 1.91 -21.12 -1.09
C ASN A 52 1.84 -22.57 -0.63
N LYS A 53 2.14 -22.86 0.64
CA LYS A 53 1.64 -24.08 1.25
C LYS A 53 0.11 -23.96 1.16
N GLN A 54 -0.46 -24.49 0.08
CA GLN A 54 -1.90 -24.45 -0.15
C GLN A 54 -2.51 -25.01 1.13
N LEU A 55 -3.30 -24.21 1.83
CA LEU A 55 -3.97 -24.66 3.05
C LEU A 55 -4.83 -25.87 2.65
N THR A 56 -4.31 -27.06 2.92
CA THR A 56 -5.00 -28.31 2.58
C THR A 56 -6.18 -28.45 3.52
N GLY A 57 -7.41 -28.26 3.00
CA GLY A 57 -8.65 -28.50 3.75
C GLY A 57 -9.48 -27.29 4.14
N GLY A 58 -9.14 -26.07 3.70
CA GLY A 58 -9.99 -24.88 3.92
C GLY A 58 -11.25 -24.89 3.05
N LYS A 59 -12.40 -24.51 3.64
CA LYS A 59 -13.62 -24.21 2.88
C LYS A 59 -13.47 -22.85 2.19
N THR A 60 -13.79 -22.80 0.91
CA THR A 60 -13.79 -21.56 0.13
C THR A 60 -15.21 -21.00 0.00
N GLN A 61 -15.37 -19.72 0.30
CA GLN A 61 -16.62 -18.99 0.12
C GLN A 61 -16.34 -17.70 -0.64
N SER A 62 -17.26 -17.30 -1.51
CA SER A 62 -17.19 -16.00 -2.19
C SER A 62 -18.46 -15.22 -1.92
N ASN A 63 -18.32 -13.93 -1.65
CA ASN A 63 -19.45 -13.02 -1.49
C ASN A 63 -19.07 -11.61 -1.95
N LYS A 64 -20.00 -10.66 -1.88
CA LYS A 64 -19.77 -9.27 -2.26
C LYS A 64 -20.65 -8.33 -1.47
N THR A 65 -20.29 -7.05 -1.47
CA THR A 65 -21.13 -5.97 -0.94
C THR A 65 -22.45 -5.86 -1.71
N LYS A 66 -23.42 -5.17 -1.10
CA LYS A 66 -24.76 -4.97 -1.70
C LYS A 66 -24.71 -4.33 -3.09
N ASP A 67 -23.79 -3.41 -3.30
CA ASP A 67 -23.55 -2.74 -4.58
C ASP A 67 -22.59 -3.50 -5.52
N GLY A 68 -21.97 -4.58 -5.03
CA GLY A 68 -20.99 -5.39 -5.76
C GLY A 68 -19.63 -4.71 -5.99
N MET A 69 -19.34 -3.59 -5.33
CA MET A 69 -18.07 -2.87 -5.50
C MET A 69 -16.91 -3.46 -4.71
N ILE A 70 -17.18 -4.33 -3.74
CA ILE A 70 -16.16 -5.12 -3.07
C ILE A 70 -16.54 -6.59 -3.15
N GLU A 71 -15.65 -7.39 -3.74
CA GLU A 71 -15.74 -8.85 -3.88
C GLU A 71 -14.79 -9.49 -2.86
N ILE A 72 -15.26 -10.51 -2.15
CA ILE A 72 -14.52 -11.19 -1.08
C ILE A 72 -14.42 -12.68 -1.42
N ASP A 73 -13.20 -13.19 -1.49
CA ASP A 73 -12.89 -14.61 -1.58
C ASP A 73 -12.25 -15.08 -0.27
N LEU A 74 -13.00 -15.83 0.54
CA LEU A 74 -12.60 -16.31 1.86
C LEU A 74 -12.15 -17.78 1.80
N THR A 75 -10.95 -18.05 2.30
CA THR A 75 -10.50 -19.39 2.68
C THR A 75 -10.57 -19.53 4.20
N CYS A 76 -11.40 -20.44 4.70
CA CYS A 76 -11.65 -20.61 6.14
C CYS A 76 -11.40 -22.06 6.57
N THR A 77 -10.65 -22.27 7.66
CA THR A 77 -10.28 -23.61 8.14
C THR A 77 -11.01 -24.03 9.42
N THR A 78 -12.10 -23.37 9.79
CA THR A 78 -12.89 -23.64 11.01
C THR A 78 -14.27 -24.24 10.70
N ALA A 79 -15.12 -24.36 11.72
CA ALA A 79 -16.49 -24.83 11.57
C ALA A 79 -17.29 -23.93 10.61
N GLU A 80 -18.25 -24.52 9.88
CA GLU A 80 -19.03 -23.80 8.86
C GLU A 80 -19.79 -22.60 9.41
N SER A 81 -20.38 -22.74 10.60
CA SER A 81 -21.06 -21.65 11.29
C SER A 81 -20.12 -20.47 11.54
N THR A 82 -18.90 -20.74 12.01
CA THR A 82 -17.87 -19.70 12.19
C THR A 82 -17.46 -19.07 10.86
N CYS A 83 -17.24 -19.87 9.81
CA CYS A 83 -16.89 -19.33 8.49
C CYS A 83 -17.98 -18.41 7.92
N ASN A 84 -19.26 -18.75 8.12
CA ASN A 84 -20.38 -17.89 7.71
C ASN A 84 -20.37 -16.57 8.49
N MET A 85 -20.13 -16.59 9.81
CA MET A 85 -20.02 -15.37 10.62
C MET A 85 -18.82 -14.49 10.21
N VAL A 86 -17.70 -15.12 9.83
CA VAL A 86 -16.53 -14.41 9.27
C VAL A 86 -16.92 -13.72 7.96
N MET A 87 -17.54 -14.44 7.03
CA MET A 87 -17.99 -13.86 5.75
C MET A 87 -18.99 -12.71 5.95
N ASP A 88 -19.99 -12.88 6.83
CA ASP A 88 -20.98 -11.85 7.16
C ASP A 88 -20.29 -10.58 7.69
N THR A 89 -19.24 -10.75 8.49
CA THR A 89 -18.45 -9.64 9.04
C THR A 89 -17.67 -8.92 7.95
N PHE A 90 -17.04 -9.65 7.02
CA PHE A 90 -16.37 -9.05 5.85
C PHE A 90 -17.33 -8.26 4.97
N VAL A 91 -18.51 -8.83 4.68
CA VAL A 91 -19.54 -8.13 3.90
C VAL A 91 -19.99 -6.86 4.63
N THR A 92 -20.20 -6.92 5.95
CA THR A 92 -20.59 -5.76 6.76
C THR A 92 -19.53 -4.66 6.77
N ALA A 93 -18.25 -5.01 7.01
CA ALA A 93 -17.15 -4.04 6.97
C ALA A 93 -16.99 -3.42 5.57
N SER A 94 -17.15 -4.23 4.53
CA SER A 94 -17.06 -3.79 3.14
C SER A 94 -18.23 -2.87 2.76
N ASP A 95 -19.45 -3.16 3.23
CA ASP A 95 -20.61 -2.28 3.08
C ASP A 95 -20.37 -0.92 3.77
N TYR A 96 -19.66 -0.88 4.91
CA TYR A 96 -19.26 0.39 5.52
C TYR A 96 -18.30 1.18 4.62
N LEU A 97 -17.34 0.52 3.96
CA LEU A 97 -16.41 1.18 3.03
C LEU A 97 -17.13 1.72 1.80
N THR A 98 -18.04 0.98 1.20
CA THR A 98 -18.79 1.44 0.01
C THR A 98 -19.75 2.59 0.34
N ASN A 99 -20.17 2.72 1.60
CA ASN A 99 -20.92 3.88 2.06
C ASN A 99 -20.09 5.17 2.17
N ILE A 100 -18.75 5.10 2.21
CA ILE A 100 -17.89 6.28 2.31
C ILE A 100 -17.06 6.54 1.03
N ILE A 101 -16.61 5.49 0.35
CA ILE A 101 -15.77 5.55 -0.85
C ILE A 101 -16.64 5.24 -2.09
N LYS A 102 -16.52 6.08 -3.12
CA LYS A 102 -17.15 5.88 -4.43
C LYS A 102 -16.25 5.04 -5.34
N PHE A 103 -16.25 3.73 -5.16
CA PHE A 103 -15.50 2.85 -6.06
C PHE A 103 -16.06 2.91 -7.48
N ASN A 104 -15.17 3.16 -8.45
CA ASN A 104 -15.48 3.14 -9.89
C ASN A 104 -15.17 1.78 -10.51
N THR A 105 -14.40 0.95 -9.81
CA THR A 105 -14.01 -0.38 -10.26
C THR A 105 -13.96 -1.30 -9.04
N PRO A 106 -14.51 -2.53 -9.13
CA PRO A 106 -14.55 -3.43 -7.99
C PRO A 106 -13.17 -3.71 -7.38
N ILE A 107 -13.15 -3.75 -6.05
CA ILE A 107 -12.01 -4.16 -5.24
C ILE A 107 -12.18 -5.62 -4.86
N ARG A 108 -11.11 -6.40 -4.98
CA ARG A 108 -11.08 -7.83 -4.66
C ARG A 108 -10.24 -8.08 -3.42
N ILE A 109 -10.87 -8.68 -2.41
CA ILE A 109 -10.24 -9.08 -1.16
C ILE A 109 -10.05 -10.59 -1.18
N GLN A 110 -8.80 -11.03 -1.06
CA GLN A 110 -8.48 -12.42 -0.76
C GLN A 110 -8.27 -12.55 0.75
N ALA A 111 -9.23 -13.19 1.42
CA ALA A 111 -9.26 -13.34 2.86
C ALA A 111 -8.91 -14.78 3.29
N THR A 112 -8.16 -14.91 4.38
CA THR A 112 -7.89 -16.19 5.04
C THR A 112 -8.28 -16.10 6.51
N PHE A 113 -9.06 -17.07 7.01
CA PHE A 113 -9.33 -17.25 8.44
C PHE A 113 -8.80 -18.61 8.90
N THR A 114 -7.63 -18.61 9.53
CA THR A 114 -6.90 -19.83 9.88
C THR A 114 -6.03 -19.66 11.12
N SER A 115 -5.55 -20.78 11.68
CA SER A 115 -4.71 -20.77 12.88
C SER A 115 -3.36 -20.13 12.56
N PHE A 116 -3.04 -19.00 13.21
CA PHE A 116 -1.71 -18.40 13.06
C PHE A 116 -0.66 -19.20 13.82
N CYS A 117 -1.04 -19.86 14.91
CA CYS A 117 -0.10 -20.73 15.63
C CYS A 117 0.38 -21.87 14.71
N THR A 118 -0.53 -22.49 13.97
CA THR A 118 -0.21 -23.61 13.08
C THR A 118 0.50 -23.15 11.79
N ASN A 119 0.08 -22.02 11.21
CA ASN A 119 0.51 -21.63 9.85
C ASN A 119 1.59 -20.55 9.83
N MET A 120 1.76 -19.79 10.91
CA MET A 120 2.69 -18.67 11.02
C MET A 120 3.61 -18.77 12.24
N ASN A 121 3.49 -19.83 13.05
CA ASN A 121 4.23 -20.00 14.31
C ASN A 121 3.99 -18.85 15.31
N ASP A 122 2.86 -18.14 15.19
CA ASP A 122 2.41 -17.12 16.13
C ASP A 122 1.41 -17.75 17.11
N CYS A 123 1.95 -18.30 18.19
CA CYS A 123 1.21 -19.04 19.21
C CYS A 123 1.02 -18.25 20.51
N ASP A 124 1.35 -16.95 20.54
CA ASP A 124 1.19 -16.13 21.73
C ASP A 124 -0.31 -15.97 22.05
N LYS A 125 -0.71 -16.37 23.26
CA LYS A 125 -2.09 -16.28 23.73
C LYS A 125 -2.36 -15.02 24.54
N VAL A 126 -1.33 -14.25 24.86
CA VAL A 126 -1.38 -13.00 25.62
C VAL A 126 -1.31 -11.81 24.67
N HIS A 127 -0.33 -11.81 23.76
CA HIS A 127 -0.13 -10.78 22.74
C HIS A 127 -0.39 -11.34 21.34
N GLN A 128 -1.60 -11.84 21.15
CA GLN A 128 -1.99 -12.51 19.92
C GLN A 128 -2.25 -11.53 18.78
N THR A 129 -1.64 -11.77 17.61
CA THR A 129 -2.03 -11.09 16.37
C THR A 129 -3.45 -11.52 16.00
N LEU A 130 -4.38 -10.57 15.94
CA LEU A 130 -5.79 -10.84 15.63
C LEU A 130 -6.03 -10.97 14.13
N GLY A 131 -5.38 -10.12 13.36
CA GLY A 131 -5.42 -10.12 11.91
C GLY A 131 -4.34 -9.21 11.35
N GLN A 132 -4.24 -9.24 10.03
CA GLN A 132 -3.39 -8.36 9.24
C GLN A 132 -4.03 -8.23 7.86
N ALA A 133 -3.98 -7.06 7.26
CA ALA A 133 -4.19 -6.93 5.82
C ALA A 133 -3.18 -5.99 5.18
N ARG A 134 -2.93 -6.27 3.90
CA ARG A 134 -1.90 -5.59 3.12
C ARG A 134 -2.36 -5.39 1.69
N VAL A 135 -1.81 -4.37 1.08
CA VAL A 135 -1.90 -4.15 -0.36
C VAL A 135 -1.27 -5.35 -1.06
N THR A 136 -1.94 -5.94 -2.04
CA THR A 136 -1.39 -7.09 -2.78
C THR A 136 -0.27 -6.64 -3.73
N ARG A 137 -0.53 -5.56 -4.45
CA ARG A 137 0.35 -5.02 -5.48
C ARG A 137 0.37 -3.49 -5.43
N TYR A 138 1.55 -2.92 -5.58
CA TYR A 138 1.75 -1.50 -5.82
C TYR A 138 2.13 -1.26 -7.28
N HIS A 139 1.65 -0.14 -7.82
CA HIS A 139 2.03 0.37 -9.14
C HIS A 139 2.82 1.65 -8.99
N GLN A 140 3.81 1.84 -9.85
CA GLN A 140 4.54 3.10 -9.92
C GLN A 140 3.73 4.13 -10.69
N LEU A 141 3.40 5.25 -10.05
CA LEU A 141 2.81 6.42 -10.69
C LEU A 141 3.63 7.67 -10.40
N ARG A 142 3.63 8.60 -11.35
CA ARG A 142 4.27 9.91 -11.20
C ARG A 142 3.26 10.90 -10.62
N GLY A 143 3.60 11.50 -9.48
CA GLY A 143 2.80 12.55 -8.85
C GLY A 143 2.90 13.90 -9.58
N ASP A 144 2.07 14.84 -9.14
CA ASP A 144 2.09 16.28 -9.47
C ASP A 144 3.47 16.95 -9.31
N ASP A 145 4.23 16.56 -8.30
CA ASP A 145 5.60 17.03 -8.04
C ASP A 145 6.67 16.36 -8.91
N GLY A 146 6.24 15.56 -9.89
CA GLY A 146 7.14 14.88 -10.83
C GLY A 146 7.86 13.66 -10.26
N LYS A 147 7.65 13.28 -8.98
CA LYS A 147 8.30 12.10 -8.38
C LYS A 147 7.50 10.83 -8.63
N VAL A 148 8.20 9.71 -8.81
CA VAL A 148 7.58 8.38 -8.94
C VAL A 148 7.43 7.75 -7.56
N ARG A 149 6.23 7.29 -7.24
CA ARG A 149 5.89 6.65 -5.95
C ARG A 149 5.08 5.39 -6.16
N LEU A 150 5.00 4.59 -5.10
CA LEU A 150 4.18 3.38 -5.06
C LEU A 150 2.75 3.71 -4.64
N TYR A 151 1.79 3.33 -5.48
CA TYR A 151 0.37 3.48 -5.24
C TYR A 151 -0.28 2.11 -5.08
N PRO A 152 -1.10 1.88 -4.04
CA PRO A 152 -1.86 0.65 -3.88
C PRO A 152 -2.71 0.36 -5.12
N GLN A 153 -2.75 -0.89 -5.58
CA GLN A 153 -3.55 -1.27 -6.73
C GLN A 153 -5.03 -0.89 -6.58
N ALA A 154 -5.58 -1.07 -5.37
CA ALA A 154 -6.95 -0.69 -5.05
C ALA A 154 -7.24 0.78 -5.39
N LEU A 155 -6.29 1.68 -5.08
CA LEU A 155 -6.34 3.11 -5.41
C LEU A 155 -6.12 3.37 -6.90
N VAL A 156 -5.12 2.72 -7.52
CA VAL A 156 -4.78 2.89 -8.95
C VAL A 156 -5.99 2.65 -9.84
N LYS A 157 -6.81 1.63 -9.51
CA LYS A 157 -8.07 1.33 -10.20
C LYS A 157 -9.06 2.50 -10.19
N GLN A 158 -9.01 3.37 -9.18
CA GLN A 158 -9.96 4.48 -8.99
C GLN A 158 -9.51 5.78 -9.67
N ILE A 159 -8.22 6.07 -9.73
CA ILE A 159 -7.72 7.42 -10.05
C ILE A 159 -7.23 7.63 -11.48
N SER A 160 -6.87 6.58 -12.24
CA SER A 160 -6.25 6.82 -13.55
C SER A 160 -6.68 5.81 -14.62
N GLN A 161 -7.35 6.32 -15.66
CA GLN A 161 -7.71 5.55 -16.85
C GLN A 161 -6.47 5.15 -17.68
N SER A 162 -5.37 5.89 -17.58
CA SER A 162 -4.11 5.62 -18.27
C SER A 162 -3.19 4.68 -17.47
N ALA A 163 -3.27 4.68 -16.14
CA ALA A 163 -2.60 3.70 -15.28
C ALA A 163 -3.22 2.29 -15.40
N LYS A 164 -4.48 2.18 -15.83
CA LYS A 164 -5.14 0.91 -16.14
C LYS A 164 -4.48 0.11 -17.28
N LYS A 165 -3.47 0.66 -17.97
CA LYS A 165 -2.70 -0.02 -19.04
C LYS A 165 -1.79 -1.15 -18.55
N THR A 166 -1.56 -1.27 -17.24
CA THR A 166 -0.81 -2.37 -16.64
C THR A 166 -1.75 -3.48 -16.18
N SER A 167 -1.30 -4.74 -16.24
CA SER A 167 -2.06 -5.86 -15.70
C SER A 167 -2.15 -5.77 -14.18
N PHE A 168 -3.37 -5.80 -13.65
CA PHE A 168 -3.62 -5.92 -12.22
C PHE A 168 -3.40 -7.35 -11.72
N HIS A 169 -3.03 -7.49 -10.45
CA HIS A 169 -3.13 -8.76 -9.74
C HIS A 169 -4.61 -9.14 -9.56
N GLU A 170 -4.91 -10.44 -9.41
CA GLU A 170 -6.29 -10.94 -9.30
C GLU A 170 -7.00 -10.40 -8.05
N SER A 171 -6.29 -10.28 -6.94
CA SER A 171 -6.71 -9.60 -5.71
C SER A 171 -6.03 -8.24 -5.55
N ASP A 172 -6.72 -7.31 -4.88
CA ASP A 172 -6.21 -5.99 -4.49
C ASP A 172 -5.71 -5.98 -3.05
N ILE A 173 -6.39 -6.70 -2.16
CA ILE A 173 -6.08 -6.80 -0.73
C ILE A 173 -5.87 -8.26 -0.38
N LEU A 174 -4.79 -8.55 0.35
CA LEU A 174 -4.60 -9.82 1.06
C LEU A 174 -4.90 -9.58 2.53
N ALA A 175 -5.79 -10.38 3.12
CA ALA A 175 -6.18 -10.24 4.51
C ALA A 175 -6.13 -11.59 5.21
N ASP A 176 -5.40 -11.69 6.31
CA ASP A 176 -5.22 -12.91 7.08
C ASP A 176 -5.70 -12.67 8.51
N PHE A 177 -6.53 -13.56 9.06
CA PHE A 177 -7.13 -13.42 10.39
C PHE A 177 -6.95 -14.71 11.20
N ASN A 178 -6.64 -14.53 12.48
CA ASN A 178 -6.21 -15.60 13.36
C ASN A 178 -7.41 -16.37 13.94
N SER A 179 -7.65 -17.58 13.44
CA SER A 179 -8.73 -18.41 13.96
C SER A 179 -8.52 -18.94 15.37
N ASP A 180 -7.32 -18.78 15.94
CA ASP A 180 -7.01 -19.16 17.31
C ASP A 180 -7.48 -18.08 18.32
N ALA A 181 -7.88 -16.90 17.84
CA ALA A 181 -8.27 -15.78 18.69
C ALA A 181 -9.73 -15.89 19.16
N ASN A 182 -10.00 -15.37 20.36
CA ASN A 182 -11.33 -15.36 20.96
C ASN A 182 -12.18 -14.20 20.41
N PHE A 183 -12.78 -14.40 19.24
CA PHE A 183 -13.60 -13.38 18.60
C PHE A 183 -15.05 -13.35 19.08
N TYR A 184 -15.58 -12.13 19.16
CA TYR A 184 -17.01 -11.86 19.14
C TYR A 184 -17.45 -11.54 17.72
N PHE A 185 -18.45 -12.26 17.22
CA PHE A 185 -19.10 -12.03 15.94
C PHE A 185 -20.45 -11.39 16.17
N GLN A 186 -20.73 -10.25 15.52
CA GLN A 186 -22.00 -9.56 15.72
C GLN A 186 -23.22 -10.42 15.33
N SER A 187 -23.10 -11.25 14.29
CA SER A 187 -24.17 -12.13 13.80
C SER A 187 -24.56 -13.23 14.79
N GLN A 188 -23.70 -13.56 15.76
CA GLN A 188 -24.05 -14.51 16.83
C GLN A 188 -25.00 -13.91 17.89
N GLY A 189 -25.14 -12.59 17.91
CA GLY A 189 -25.91 -11.85 18.91
C GLY A 189 -25.29 -11.87 20.31
N GLY A 190 -26.03 -11.36 21.29
CA GLY A 190 -25.60 -11.30 22.68
C GLY A 190 -24.70 -10.11 23.02
N LYS A 191 -24.01 -10.18 24.16
CA LYS A 191 -23.05 -9.16 24.62
C LYS A 191 -21.65 -9.72 24.50
N ILE A 192 -20.73 -8.91 23.97
CA ILE A 192 -19.30 -9.21 23.98
C ILE A 192 -18.79 -9.41 25.41
N SER A 193 -17.98 -10.45 25.63
CA SER A 193 -17.34 -10.68 26.93
C SER A 193 -16.05 -9.87 27.08
N ASN A 194 -15.59 -9.66 28.31
CA ASN A 194 -14.39 -8.88 28.60
C ASN A 194 -13.09 -9.47 28.03
N GLN A 195 -13.12 -10.72 27.57
CA GLN A 195 -11.98 -11.44 26.99
C GLN A 195 -12.13 -11.64 25.47
N GLN A 196 -13.20 -11.12 24.88
CA GLN A 196 -13.44 -11.22 23.44
C GLN A 196 -12.99 -9.95 22.71
N SER A 197 -12.42 -10.17 21.54
CA SER A 197 -12.10 -9.15 20.54
C SER A 197 -13.25 -9.01 19.56
N ASP A 198 -13.70 -7.79 19.25
CA ASP A 198 -14.76 -7.58 18.26
C ASP A 198 -14.20 -7.81 16.84
N PHE A 199 -14.70 -8.83 16.14
CA PHE A 199 -14.16 -9.18 14.82
C PHE A 199 -14.48 -8.12 13.75
N LEU A 200 -15.60 -7.42 13.86
CA LEU A 200 -15.97 -6.36 12.93
C LEU A 200 -15.04 -5.15 13.07
N PHE A 201 -14.62 -4.82 14.30
CA PHE A 201 -13.56 -3.83 14.52
C PHE A 201 -12.29 -4.23 13.78
N VAL A 202 -11.79 -5.46 14.01
CA VAL A 202 -10.51 -5.92 13.43
C VAL A 202 -10.61 -5.92 11.90
N VAL A 203 -11.66 -6.49 11.30
CA VAL A 203 -11.82 -6.47 9.83
C VAL A 203 -11.90 -5.04 9.30
N SER A 204 -12.67 -4.15 9.94
CA SER A 204 -12.78 -2.75 9.49
C SER A 204 -11.46 -2.00 9.55
N HIS A 205 -10.63 -2.29 10.56
CA HIS A 205 -9.27 -1.75 10.73
C HIS A 205 -8.33 -2.28 9.65
N GLU A 206 -8.25 -3.60 9.49
CA GLU A 206 -7.31 -4.22 8.55
C GLU A 206 -7.62 -3.82 7.10
N LEU A 207 -8.90 -3.73 6.69
CA LEU A 207 -9.22 -3.33 5.32
C LEU A 207 -8.70 -1.91 4.98
N ILE A 208 -8.55 -1.02 5.96
CA ILE A 208 -7.95 0.31 5.76
C ILE A 208 -6.44 0.21 5.49
N HIS A 209 -5.72 -0.70 6.16
CA HIS A 209 -4.35 -1.05 5.79
C HIS A 209 -4.29 -1.63 4.37
N GLY A 210 -5.23 -2.50 4.01
CA GLY A 210 -5.39 -3.03 2.65
C GLY A 210 -5.59 -1.96 1.57
N LEU A 211 -6.26 -0.85 1.91
CA LEU A 211 -6.42 0.32 1.03
C LEU A 211 -5.15 1.21 0.96
N GLY A 212 -4.16 0.96 1.82
CA GLY A 212 -2.85 1.59 1.80
C GLY A 212 -2.59 2.61 2.91
N PHE A 213 -3.36 2.62 3.99
CA PHE A 213 -2.98 3.34 5.22
C PHE A 213 -1.80 2.60 5.87
N ALA A 214 -0.58 2.82 5.37
CA ALA A 214 0.63 2.25 5.94
C ALA A 214 1.84 2.99 5.38
N SER A 215 2.85 3.20 6.22
CA SER A 215 4.14 3.70 5.76
C SER A 215 4.96 2.57 5.13
N LEU A 216 5.69 2.88 4.04
CA LEU A 216 6.73 2.00 3.50
C LEU A 216 8.13 2.34 4.04
N TYR A 217 8.22 3.09 5.14
CA TYR A 217 9.48 3.30 5.84
C TYR A 217 9.70 2.18 6.86
N ASN A 218 10.79 1.43 6.70
CA ASN A 218 11.17 0.38 7.62
C ASN A 218 12.68 0.12 7.59
N ASP A 219 13.17 -0.75 8.47
CA ASP A 219 14.50 -1.36 8.35
C ASP A 219 14.38 -2.69 7.60
N TYR A 220 14.51 -2.64 6.27
CA TYR A 220 14.43 -3.83 5.42
C TYR A 220 15.65 -4.76 5.55
N PHE A 221 16.67 -4.38 6.30
CA PHE A 221 17.87 -5.20 6.53
C PHE A 221 17.90 -5.81 7.93
N SER A 222 17.20 -5.22 8.90
CA SER A 222 17.10 -5.68 10.29
C SER A 222 15.66 -5.62 10.82
N GLU A 223 14.72 -6.30 10.15
CA GLU A 223 13.28 -6.16 10.40
C GLU A 223 12.85 -6.46 11.84
N SER A 224 13.46 -7.43 12.52
CA SER A 224 13.10 -7.78 13.90
C SER A 224 13.60 -6.79 14.95
N THR A 225 14.65 -6.05 14.63
CA THR A 225 15.29 -5.08 15.52
C THR A 225 15.74 -3.87 14.69
N PRO A 226 14.81 -3.01 14.25
CA PRO A 226 15.12 -1.90 13.38
C PRO A 226 16.19 -0.99 13.97
N THR A 227 17.17 -0.64 13.15
CA THR A 227 18.27 0.28 13.49
C THR A 227 18.23 1.56 12.67
N ALA A 228 17.48 1.57 11.56
CA ALA A 228 17.26 2.75 10.72
C ALA A 228 15.89 2.69 10.03
N LEU A 229 15.35 3.82 9.57
CA LEU A 229 14.14 3.85 8.74
C LEU A 229 14.43 4.47 7.38
N PHE A 230 14.12 3.73 6.32
CA PHE A 230 14.27 4.19 4.94
C PHE A 230 13.14 3.62 4.06
N PRO A 231 12.85 4.24 2.90
CA PRO A 231 11.80 3.75 2.00
C PRO A 231 12.14 2.36 1.43
N ASN A 232 11.17 1.69 0.81
CA ASN A 232 11.38 0.37 0.22
C ASN A 232 12.53 0.37 -0.81
N PRO A 233 13.63 -0.37 -0.58
CA PRO A 233 14.73 -0.46 -1.54
C PRO A 233 14.32 -1.27 -2.77
N GLN A 234 14.75 -0.81 -3.94
CA GLN A 234 14.75 -1.61 -5.16
C GLN A 234 16.17 -2.10 -5.43
N THR A 235 16.33 -3.41 -5.48
CA THR A 235 17.61 -4.04 -5.81
C THR A 235 17.53 -4.65 -7.21
N ALA A 236 18.46 -4.27 -8.07
CA ALA A 236 18.67 -4.88 -9.37
C ALA A 236 19.76 -5.94 -9.25
N THR A 237 19.42 -7.18 -9.59
CA THR A 237 20.34 -8.33 -9.59
C THR A 237 20.55 -8.81 -11.01
N TYR A 238 21.81 -8.99 -11.41
CA TYR A 238 22.22 -9.29 -12.77
C TYR A 238 22.57 -10.78 -12.93
N ASN A 239 22.64 -11.24 -14.18
CA ASN A 239 22.89 -12.66 -14.50
C ASN A 239 24.24 -13.18 -14.00
N ASP A 240 25.22 -12.29 -13.79
CA ASP A 240 26.53 -12.61 -13.25
C ASP A 240 26.56 -12.68 -11.70
N GLY A 241 25.39 -12.57 -11.06
CA GLY A 241 25.22 -12.57 -9.62
C GLY A 241 25.48 -11.21 -8.96
N THR A 242 25.96 -10.22 -9.71
CA THR A 242 26.16 -8.88 -9.16
C THR A 242 24.83 -8.20 -8.85
N ALA A 243 24.84 -7.27 -7.92
CA ALA A 243 23.66 -6.52 -7.51
C ALA A 243 23.94 -5.04 -7.27
N LYS A 244 22.89 -4.23 -7.33
CA LYS A 244 22.93 -2.79 -7.03
C LYS A 244 21.58 -2.34 -6.49
N ILE A 245 21.58 -1.51 -5.44
CA ILE A 245 20.38 -0.76 -5.07
C ILE A 245 20.13 0.31 -6.15
N SER A 246 19.04 0.19 -6.89
CA SER A 246 18.70 1.08 -8.00
C SER A 246 17.79 2.22 -7.60
N ASN A 247 17.04 2.10 -6.50
CA ASN A 247 16.16 3.15 -5.99
C ASN A 247 15.71 2.89 -4.54
N PHE A 248 15.15 3.91 -3.90
CA PHE A 248 14.34 3.80 -2.69
C PHE A 248 12.97 4.44 -2.97
N PHE A 249 11.90 3.65 -2.86
CA PHE A 249 10.55 4.08 -3.15
C PHE A 249 9.73 4.32 -1.89
N GLU A 250 9.17 5.52 -1.80
CA GLU A 250 8.10 5.83 -0.87
C GLU A 250 6.72 5.56 -1.48
N SER A 251 5.71 5.40 -0.64
CA SER A 251 4.32 5.29 -1.07
C SER A 251 3.63 6.65 -1.26
N VAL A 252 2.44 6.63 -1.85
CA VAL A 252 1.54 7.80 -1.83
C VAL A 252 1.15 8.21 -0.41
N PHE A 253 1.07 7.27 0.56
CA PHE A 253 0.81 7.62 1.96
C PHE A 253 1.97 8.44 2.53
N ASP A 254 3.20 7.96 2.34
CA ASP A 254 4.42 8.59 2.86
C ASP A 254 4.63 10.02 2.31
N LYS A 255 4.18 10.30 1.08
CA LYS A 255 4.21 11.64 0.47
C LYS A 255 3.66 12.72 1.41
N HIS A 256 2.62 12.38 2.16
CA HIS A 256 1.85 13.31 2.98
C HIS A 256 2.29 13.33 4.46
N VAL A 257 3.31 12.56 4.82
CA VAL A 257 3.83 12.53 6.19
C VAL A 257 4.93 13.58 6.37
N ILE A 258 4.83 14.35 7.45
CA ILE A 258 5.81 15.37 7.83
C ILE A 258 6.30 15.18 9.27
N LEU A 259 7.50 15.67 9.53
CA LEU A 259 8.05 15.79 10.88
C LEU A 259 7.50 17.06 11.54
N THR A 260 6.97 16.95 12.76
CA THR A 260 6.34 18.08 13.44
C THR A 260 7.35 19.13 13.90
N SER A 261 8.59 18.71 14.20
CA SER A 261 9.65 19.57 14.74
C SER A 261 10.16 20.64 13.77
N ASN A 262 10.25 20.31 12.48
CA ASN A 262 10.86 21.17 11.45
C ASN A 262 10.07 21.21 10.13
N LYS A 263 8.89 20.57 10.07
CA LYS A 263 8.02 20.49 8.89
C LYS A 263 8.67 19.84 7.67
N ARG A 264 9.77 19.11 7.88
CA ARG A 264 10.42 18.30 6.83
C ARG A 264 9.49 17.17 6.41
N THR A 265 9.31 16.97 5.12
CA THR A 265 8.49 15.87 4.57
C THR A 265 9.30 14.57 4.48
N LEU A 266 8.64 13.41 4.57
CA LEU A 266 9.29 12.14 4.23
C LEU A 266 9.84 12.16 2.80
N SER A 267 9.14 12.77 1.83
CA SER A 267 9.65 12.95 0.46
C SER A 267 11.00 13.66 0.37
N SER A 268 11.29 14.62 1.25
CA SER A 268 12.61 15.28 1.31
C SER A 268 13.68 14.42 1.99
N ILE A 269 13.27 13.43 2.80
CA ILE A 269 14.17 12.43 3.39
C ILE A 269 14.48 11.37 2.33
N THR A 270 13.47 10.90 1.58
CA THR A 270 13.63 10.00 0.42
C THR A 270 14.62 10.58 -0.59
N GLU A 271 14.57 11.88 -0.87
CA GLU A 271 15.54 12.54 -1.77
C GLU A 271 16.98 12.43 -1.26
N VAL A 272 17.20 12.68 0.03
CA VAL A 272 18.55 12.57 0.63
C VAL A 272 19.04 11.13 0.59
N ILE A 273 18.17 10.17 0.91
CA ILE A 273 18.48 8.73 0.83
C ILE A 273 18.80 8.33 -0.61
N ASN A 274 18.02 8.76 -1.60
CA ASN A 274 18.27 8.50 -3.02
C ASN A 274 19.53 9.21 -3.56
N GLY A 275 20.08 10.19 -2.84
CA GLY A 275 21.43 10.71 -3.09
C GLY A 275 22.52 9.63 -3.06
N TYR A 276 22.29 8.51 -2.33
CA TYR A 276 23.14 7.32 -2.37
C TYR A 276 23.24 6.73 -3.79
N ILE A 277 22.11 6.64 -4.50
CA ILE A 277 22.02 6.08 -5.85
C ILE A 277 22.86 6.90 -6.82
N SER A 278 22.74 8.23 -6.76
CA SER A 278 23.53 9.16 -7.58
C SER A 278 25.04 9.05 -7.28
N SER A 279 25.40 8.92 -6.01
CA SER A 279 26.79 8.79 -5.55
C SER A 279 27.43 7.45 -5.92
N ASN A 280 26.60 6.42 -6.16
CA ASN A 280 27.04 5.06 -6.50
C ASN A 280 26.51 4.59 -7.86
N LYS A 281 26.23 5.53 -8.78
CA LYS A 281 25.55 5.23 -10.06
C LYS A 281 26.30 4.21 -10.92
N ASP A 282 27.63 4.21 -10.86
CA ASP A 282 28.50 3.34 -11.67
C ASP A 282 28.99 2.09 -10.90
N LYS A 283 28.54 1.90 -9.65
CA LYS A 283 28.96 0.76 -8.83
C LYS A 283 27.96 -0.39 -8.93
N THR A 284 28.51 -1.58 -9.09
CA THR A 284 27.84 -2.87 -8.87
C THR A 284 28.62 -3.65 -7.80
N PHE A 285 27.92 -4.45 -7.03
CA PHE A 285 28.47 -5.25 -5.94
C PHE A 285 28.35 -6.73 -6.27
N LYS A 286 29.18 -7.59 -5.68
CA LYS A 286 29.19 -9.03 -6.02
C LYS A 286 27.88 -9.75 -5.70
N ASN A 287 27.06 -9.21 -4.81
CA ASN A 287 25.76 -9.72 -4.40
C ASN A 287 24.98 -8.60 -3.66
N GLU A 288 23.73 -8.90 -3.30
CA GLU A 288 22.83 -7.95 -2.62
C GLU A 288 23.37 -7.55 -1.23
N ASP A 289 23.88 -8.50 -0.45
CA ASP A 289 24.38 -8.24 0.90
C ASP A 289 25.50 -7.19 0.92
N LEU A 290 26.42 -7.24 -0.05
CA LEU A 290 27.49 -6.24 -0.18
C LEU A 290 26.95 -4.88 -0.65
N ALA A 291 25.88 -4.85 -1.45
CA ALA A 291 25.20 -3.60 -1.80
C ALA A 291 24.52 -2.98 -0.57
N TYR A 292 23.85 -3.80 0.25
CA TYR A 292 23.23 -3.36 1.50
C TYR A 292 24.26 -2.87 2.51
N GLN A 293 25.36 -3.61 2.71
CA GLN A 293 26.44 -3.17 3.59
C GLN A 293 27.02 -1.83 3.13
N ASN A 294 27.21 -1.64 1.82
CA ASN A 294 27.71 -0.36 1.31
C ASN A 294 26.75 0.80 1.57
N PHE A 295 25.43 0.56 1.52
CA PHE A 295 24.45 1.57 1.93
C PHE A 295 24.50 1.82 3.44
N ILE A 296 24.60 0.78 4.27
CA ILE A 296 24.74 0.89 5.73
C ILE A 296 25.95 1.75 6.13
N ASP A 297 27.05 1.63 5.39
CA ASP A 297 28.28 2.41 5.60
C ASP A 297 28.20 3.86 5.06
N SER A 298 27.12 4.23 4.39
CA SER A 298 26.95 5.54 3.75
C SER A 298 26.47 6.62 4.73
N SER A 299 26.71 7.90 4.38
CA SER A 299 26.17 9.02 5.15
C SER A 299 24.63 9.10 5.08
N GLN A 300 24.02 8.58 4.01
CA GLN A 300 22.56 8.51 3.88
C GLN A 300 21.93 7.59 4.92
N TYR A 301 22.63 6.52 5.35
CA TYR A 301 22.15 5.64 6.40
C TYR A 301 22.11 6.32 7.77
N GLN A 302 22.94 7.34 8.02
CA GLN A 302 22.84 8.15 9.24
C GLN A 302 21.52 8.92 9.29
N VAL A 303 21.05 9.45 8.15
CA VAL A 303 19.74 10.11 8.08
C VAL A 303 18.60 9.13 8.39
N ALA A 304 18.73 7.88 7.94
CA ALA A 304 17.78 6.82 8.26
C ALA A 304 17.78 6.45 9.75
N LYS A 305 18.95 6.43 10.41
CA LYS A 305 19.07 6.28 11.88
C LYS A 305 18.40 7.43 12.64
N ASP A 306 18.62 8.66 12.22
CA ASP A 306 18.02 9.83 12.86
C ASP A 306 16.48 9.84 12.69
N LEU A 307 15.99 9.36 11.54
CA LEU A 307 14.56 9.17 11.31
C LEU A 307 13.95 8.13 12.25
N LEU A 308 14.65 7.02 12.52
CA LEU A 308 14.19 6.02 13.49
C LEU A 308 14.03 6.61 14.90
N GLN A 309 14.93 7.49 15.33
CA GLN A 309 14.79 8.18 16.61
C GLN A 309 13.57 9.11 16.62
N THR A 310 13.35 9.81 15.50
CA THR A 310 12.16 10.66 15.33
C THR A 310 10.88 9.83 15.42
N ALA A 311 10.80 8.70 14.72
CA ALA A 311 9.63 7.81 14.73
C ALA A 311 9.37 7.10 16.09
N GLN A 312 10.24 7.31 17.08
CA GLN A 312 10.08 6.87 18.48
C GLN A 312 9.91 8.05 19.45
N THR A 313 9.59 9.24 18.95
CA THR A 313 9.28 10.42 19.77
C THR A 313 7.78 10.75 19.67
N ASP A 314 7.05 10.74 20.79
CA ASP A 314 5.59 11.02 20.84
C ASP A 314 5.22 12.29 20.05
N GLY A 315 4.26 12.18 19.14
CA GLY A 315 3.76 13.30 18.33
C GLY A 315 4.74 13.92 17.34
N SER A 316 5.81 13.19 16.97
CA SER A 316 6.87 13.71 16.09
C SER A 316 6.51 13.67 14.60
N MET A 317 5.46 12.94 14.22
CA MET A 317 5.04 12.77 12.83
C MET A 317 3.53 12.95 12.68
N GLU A 318 3.13 13.60 11.59
CA GLU A 318 1.73 13.79 11.23
C GLU A 318 1.50 13.57 9.74
N PHE A 319 0.35 12.99 9.38
CA PHE A 319 -0.15 12.91 8.02
C PHE A 319 -0.95 14.18 7.72
N VAL A 320 -0.51 14.99 6.76
CA VAL A 320 -1.14 16.26 6.40
C VAL A 320 -2.18 16.06 5.30
N PHE A 321 -3.35 16.64 5.50
CA PHE A 321 -4.46 16.49 4.56
C PHE A 321 -4.31 17.38 3.33
N ASN A 322 -4.71 16.84 2.19
CA ASN A 322 -4.98 17.57 0.96
C ASN A 322 -6.34 17.15 0.43
N THR A 323 -7.40 17.64 1.08
CA THR A 323 -8.78 17.38 0.70
C THR A 323 -9.61 18.66 0.74
N THR A 324 -10.73 18.66 -0.01
CA THR A 324 -11.75 19.72 0.05
C THR A 324 -12.82 19.45 1.11
N SER A 325 -12.84 18.26 1.70
CA SER A 325 -13.79 17.89 2.74
C SER A 325 -13.59 18.74 4.00
N LYS A 326 -14.70 19.06 4.68
CA LYS A 326 -14.65 19.81 5.95
C LYS A 326 -14.27 18.84 7.07
N VAL A 327 -13.01 18.92 7.50
CA VAL A 327 -12.44 18.08 8.55
C VAL A 327 -12.09 18.99 9.74
N PRO A 328 -12.29 18.56 11.00
CA PRO A 328 -12.07 19.42 12.17
C PRO A 328 -10.59 19.77 12.44
N PHE A 329 -9.66 19.18 11.72
CA PHE A 329 -8.22 19.39 11.83
C PHE A 329 -7.55 19.20 10.45
N ASN A 330 -6.32 19.67 10.30
CA ASN A 330 -5.58 19.66 9.02
C ASN A 330 -4.61 18.47 8.88
N SER A 331 -4.45 17.67 9.94
CA SER A 331 -3.54 16.52 9.97
C SER A 331 -3.96 15.48 11.01
N LEU A 332 -3.55 14.23 10.81
CA LEU A 332 -3.59 13.18 11.83
C LEU A 332 -2.20 12.95 12.41
N VAL A 333 -2.09 12.97 13.74
CA VAL A 333 -0.86 12.58 14.43
C VAL A 333 -0.69 11.07 14.35
N LEU A 334 0.49 10.62 13.90
CA LEU A 334 0.79 9.20 13.74
C LEU A 334 1.40 8.63 15.04
N GLU A 335 1.30 7.32 15.22
CA GLU A 335 1.86 6.63 16.37
C GLU A 335 3.38 6.60 16.30
N THR A 336 4.04 7.39 17.14
CA THR A 336 5.50 7.51 17.23
C THR A 336 6.01 7.34 18.66
N ASN A 337 5.23 6.76 19.57
CA ASN A 337 5.60 6.60 20.97
C ASN A 337 5.99 5.15 21.35
N LEU A 338 5.87 4.19 20.43
CA LEU A 338 6.30 2.81 20.66
C LEU A 338 7.83 2.72 20.78
N LYS A 339 8.30 2.15 21.90
CA LYS A 339 9.72 1.97 22.24
C LYS A 339 9.96 0.54 22.76
N PRO A 340 10.75 -0.29 22.08
CA PRO A 340 11.40 -0.02 20.77
C PRO A 340 10.37 0.22 19.65
N TYR A 341 10.82 0.83 18.54
CA TYR A 341 10.03 0.95 17.31
C TYR A 341 9.44 -0.40 16.93
N SER A 342 8.15 -0.41 16.60
CA SER A 342 7.42 -1.63 16.24
C SER A 342 7.10 -1.59 14.74
N PRO A 343 7.79 -2.39 13.90
CA PRO A 343 7.47 -2.53 12.48
C PRO A 343 5.99 -2.81 12.25
N SER A 344 5.45 -2.27 11.17
CA SER A 344 4.01 -2.35 10.82
C SER A 344 3.05 -1.65 11.80
N SER A 345 3.51 -1.21 12.98
CA SER A 345 2.70 -0.46 13.94
C SER A 345 3.06 1.03 13.96
N SER A 346 4.31 1.34 14.30
CA SER A 346 4.84 2.70 14.37
C SER A 346 4.73 3.41 13.02
N VAL A 347 4.23 4.64 13.00
CA VAL A 347 3.97 5.50 11.82
C VAL A 347 2.85 5.00 10.90
N SER A 348 2.48 3.72 10.96
CA SER A 348 1.36 3.12 10.20
C SER A 348 0.03 3.15 10.95
N HIS A 349 -0.02 3.72 12.16
CA HIS A 349 -1.22 3.92 12.97
C HIS A 349 -1.36 5.37 13.40
N VAL A 350 -2.55 5.76 13.86
CA VAL A 350 -2.75 7.04 14.54
C VAL A 350 -2.32 6.96 16.00
N ALA A 351 -1.87 8.08 16.56
CA ALA A 351 -1.42 8.15 17.95
C ALA A 351 -2.54 7.77 18.92
N LEU A 352 -2.34 6.68 19.68
CA LEU A 352 -3.36 6.13 20.58
C LEU A 352 -3.89 7.19 21.57
N LYS A 353 -2.98 7.93 22.19
CA LYS A 353 -3.25 8.97 23.19
C LYS A 353 -4.20 10.05 22.68
N ASN A 354 -4.13 10.37 21.39
CA ASN A 354 -4.90 11.44 20.79
C ASN A 354 -6.30 10.97 20.38
N TYR A 355 -6.42 9.71 19.92
CA TYR A 355 -7.60 9.29 19.17
C TYR A 355 -8.43 8.19 19.83
N GLN A 356 -7.96 7.54 20.91
CA GLN A 356 -8.66 6.43 21.58
C GLN A 356 -10.12 6.73 21.96
N ASN A 357 -10.46 7.99 22.26
CA ASN A 357 -11.79 8.45 22.65
C ASN A 357 -12.40 9.42 21.63
N SER A 358 -11.94 9.38 20.37
CA SER A 358 -12.38 10.26 19.29
C SER A 358 -13.00 9.46 18.15
N LYS A 359 -13.65 10.12 17.19
CA LYS A 359 -14.19 9.44 15.99
C LYS A 359 -13.10 8.77 15.12
N ASP A 360 -11.84 9.12 15.30
CA ASP A 360 -10.70 8.55 14.57
C ASP A 360 -9.99 7.42 15.34
N PHE A 361 -10.70 6.73 16.25
CA PHE A 361 -10.14 5.65 17.04
C PHE A 361 -9.74 4.40 16.23
N LEU A 362 -10.29 4.21 15.03
CA LEU A 362 -10.23 2.92 14.33
C LEU A 362 -8.80 2.47 14.07
N MET A 363 -7.92 3.37 13.60
CA MET A 363 -6.55 3.06 13.17
C MET A 363 -5.51 3.19 14.28
N LYS A 364 -5.88 2.92 15.53
CA LYS A 364 -4.93 2.81 16.65
C LYS A 364 -4.28 1.42 16.65
N TYR A 365 -3.02 1.30 17.07
CA TYR A 365 -2.25 0.05 16.99
C TYR A 365 -2.72 -1.06 17.93
N GLU A 366 -3.55 -0.74 18.94
CA GLU A 366 -4.06 -1.70 19.91
C GLU A 366 -5.58 -1.67 20.03
N MET A 367 -6.21 -2.84 20.14
CA MET A 367 -7.62 -2.96 20.48
C MET A 367 -7.79 -3.46 21.90
N SER A 368 -8.73 -2.87 22.64
CA SER A 368 -9.09 -3.33 23.98
C SER A 368 -10.23 -4.35 23.88
N PRO A 369 -10.07 -5.57 24.42
CA PRO A 369 -11.17 -6.55 24.50
C PRO A 369 -12.39 -6.03 25.27
N GLY A 370 -13.55 -6.65 25.08
CA GLY A 370 -14.76 -6.36 25.86
C GLY A 370 -15.59 -5.16 25.43
N SER A 371 -15.25 -4.52 24.32
CA SER A 371 -16.09 -3.48 23.73
C SER A 371 -16.39 -3.80 22.27
N SER A 372 -17.67 -3.87 21.93
CA SER A 372 -18.08 -4.05 20.55
C SER A 372 -17.87 -2.75 19.77
N LEU A 373 -17.69 -2.86 18.46
CA LEU A 373 -17.57 -1.69 17.59
C LEU A 373 -18.79 -0.77 17.74
N SER A 374 -19.99 -1.37 17.79
CA SER A 374 -21.25 -0.65 18.00
C SER A 374 -21.28 0.13 19.32
N LYS A 375 -20.74 -0.42 20.40
CA LYS A 375 -20.65 0.24 21.71
C LYS A 375 -19.67 1.41 21.66
N LEU A 376 -18.52 1.25 21.01
CA LEU A 376 -17.53 2.32 20.83
C LEU A 376 -18.12 3.47 20.02
N VAL A 377 -18.73 3.16 18.87
CA VAL A 377 -19.42 4.13 18.01
C VAL A 377 -20.53 4.87 18.78
N ALA A 378 -21.35 4.15 19.55
CA ALA A 378 -22.39 4.78 20.36
C ALA A 378 -21.81 5.71 21.44
N SER A 379 -20.73 5.29 22.11
CA SER A 379 -20.11 6.06 23.18
C SER A 379 -19.43 7.35 22.71
N ILE A 380 -18.91 7.36 21.48
CA ILE A 380 -18.17 8.49 20.90
C ILE A 380 -19.10 9.38 20.05
N GLY A 381 -20.02 8.77 19.31
CA GLY A 381 -20.83 9.44 18.29
C GLY A 381 -22.12 10.08 18.79
N GLY A 382 -22.55 9.82 20.03
CA GLY A 382 -23.78 10.40 20.59
C GLY A 382 -25.06 10.10 19.78
N GLY A 383 -25.03 9.06 18.92
CA GLY A 383 -26.16 8.62 18.09
C GLY A 383 -26.15 9.06 16.62
N ASN A 384 -25.40 10.10 16.23
CA ASN A 384 -25.33 10.57 14.83
C ASN A 384 -23.89 10.52 14.29
N TRP A 385 -23.55 9.42 13.60
CA TRP A 385 -22.27 9.24 12.91
C TRP A 385 -22.43 8.36 11.67
N ASP A 386 -22.84 8.98 10.56
CA ASP A 386 -23.22 8.28 9.33
C ASP A 386 -22.05 7.60 8.59
N THR A 387 -20.82 7.98 8.94
CA THR A 387 -19.61 7.38 8.38
C THR A 387 -18.95 6.37 9.30
N ALA A 388 -19.58 6.02 10.43
CA ALA A 388 -19.02 5.06 11.38
C ALA A 388 -18.70 3.72 10.69
N PRO A 389 -17.58 3.07 11.04
CA PRO A 389 -16.61 3.45 12.09
C PRO A 389 -15.50 4.39 11.61
N TYR A 390 -15.61 4.94 10.41
CA TYR A 390 -14.57 5.76 9.79
C TYR A 390 -14.71 7.24 10.19
N GLY A 391 -13.74 7.70 10.96
CA GLY A 391 -13.67 9.08 11.44
C GLY A 391 -13.38 10.09 10.32
N PRO A 392 -13.66 11.38 10.56
CA PRO A 392 -13.44 12.42 9.56
C PRO A 392 -11.96 12.56 9.17
N GLY A 393 -11.03 12.34 10.11
CA GLY A 393 -9.61 12.36 9.81
C GLY A 393 -9.19 11.19 8.93
N LEU A 394 -9.69 9.99 9.22
CA LEU A 394 -9.40 8.81 8.40
C LEU A 394 -9.95 8.95 6.97
N ILE A 395 -11.16 9.48 6.81
CA ILE A 395 -11.73 9.79 5.50
C ILE A 395 -10.84 10.81 4.76
N ALA A 396 -10.36 11.83 5.46
CA ALA A 396 -9.44 12.82 4.88
C ALA A 396 -8.13 12.20 4.40
N VAL A 397 -7.58 11.19 5.10
CA VAL A 397 -6.40 10.44 4.63
C VAL A 397 -6.71 9.72 3.32
N LEU A 398 -7.82 8.99 3.25
CA LEU A 398 -8.21 8.26 2.04
C LEU A 398 -8.40 9.20 0.84
N GLU A 399 -9.07 10.34 1.05
CA GLU A 399 -9.24 11.39 0.04
C GLU A 399 -7.90 11.99 -0.40
N THR A 400 -7.02 12.27 0.56
CA THR A 400 -5.68 12.82 0.31
C THR A 400 -4.83 11.88 -0.53
N MET A 401 -4.91 10.57 -0.26
CA MET A 401 -4.25 9.55 -1.09
C MET A 401 -4.87 9.47 -2.50
N GLY A 402 -6.16 9.75 -2.62
CA GLY A 402 -6.87 9.84 -3.90
C GLY A 402 -8.13 8.99 -4.03
N TYR A 403 -8.61 8.35 -2.97
CA TYR A 403 -9.90 7.66 -3.03
C TYR A 403 -11.03 8.70 -3.14
N PRO A 404 -11.90 8.59 -4.15
CA PRO A 404 -13.07 9.45 -4.24
C PRO A 404 -14.08 9.06 -3.16
N THR A 405 -14.66 10.05 -2.48
CA THR A 405 -15.65 9.83 -1.43
C THR A 405 -16.96 10.54 -1.76
N ASN A 406 -17.96 10.36 -0.89
CA ASN A 406 -19.20 11.13 -0.96
C ASN A 406 -18.98 12.63 -0.75
N GLN A 407 -18.02 13.01 0.09
CA GLN A 407 -17.72 14.42 0.44
C GLN A 407 -16.73 15.07 -0.53
N ASN A 408 -15.83 14.27 -1.12
CA ASN A 408 -14.85 14.68 -2.10
C ASN A 408 -14.83 13.68 -3.28
N PRO A 409 -15.77 13.77 -4.24
CA PRO A 409 -15.86 12.84 -5.35
C PRO A 409 -14.73 12.99 -6.38
N HIS A 410 -13.98 14.09 -6.34
CA HIS A 410 -12.89 14.41 -7.26
C HIS A 410 -11.64 14.82 -6.46
N PRO A 411 -10.99 13.87 -5.78
CA PRO A 411 -9.84 14.18 -4.95
C PRO A 411 -8.71 14.80 -5.78
N ASN A 412 -7.95 15.69 -5.15
CA ASN A 412 -6.89 16.48 -5.79
C ASN A 412 -5.63 15.62 -6.05
N VAL A 413 -5.76 14.59 -6.88
CA VAL A 413 -4.65 13.67 -7.21
C VAL A 413 -4.38 13.70 -8.69
N ILE A 414 -3.18 14.17 -9.03
CA ILE A 414 -2.62 14.09 -10.38
C ILE A 414 -1.61 12.95 -10.38
N ALA A 415 -1.98 11.85 -11.03
CA ALA A 415 -1.11 10.69 -11.19
C ALA A 415 -0.96 10.33 -12.68
N GLY A 416 0.25 10.50 -13.20
CA GLY A 416 0.65 10.11 -14.55
C GLY A 416 1.36 8.76 -14.60
N PRO A 417 1.49 8.14 -15.79
CA PRO A 417 2.29 6.94 -15.95
C PRO A 417 3.77 7.22 -15.61
N ALA A 418 4.43 6.29 -14.92
CA ALA A 418 5.83 6.46 -14.50
C ALA A 418 6.77 6.83 -15.67
N ASN A 419 6.52 6.28 -16.87
CA ASN A 419 7.37 6.42 -18.05
C ASN A 419 6.98 7.55 -19.02
N SER A 420 6.03 8.43 -18.68
CA SER A 420 5.82 9.64 -19.49
C SER A 420 6.96 10.62 -19.21
N ALA A 421 8.06 10.50 -19.96
CA ALA A 421 8.96 11.61 -20.15
C ALA A 421 8.15 12.74 -20.81
N ASN A 422 8.01 13.87 -20.12
CA ASN A 422 7.52 15.08 -20.73
C ASN A 422 8.53 15.47 -21.81
N PHE A 423 8.23 15.15 -23.08
CA PHE A 423 8.80 15.88 -24.20
C PHE A 423 8.33 17.32 -24.05
N SER A 424 9.16 18.15 -23.44
CA SER A 424 9.07 19.60 -23.53
C SER A 424 8.95 19.95 -25.00
N LYS A 425 7.80 20.54 -25.38
CA LYS A 425 7.57 21.14 -26.70
C LYS A 425 8.45 22.39 -26.81
N ASN A 426 9.73 22.20 -27.05
CA ASN A 426 10.61 23.23 -27.59
C ASN A 426 11.29 22.66 -28.83
N ILE A 427 10.55 22.63 -29.93
CA ILE A 427 11.16 22.51 -31.27
C ILE A 427 11.42 23.95 -31.72
N PRO A 428 12.68 24.40 -31.82
CA PRO A 428 12.97 25.63 -32.53
C PRO A 428 12.67 25.38 -34.01
N SER A 429 11.79 26.21 -34.57
CA SER A 429 11.48 26.26 -35.99
C SER A 429 12.74 26.60 -36.79
N VAL A 430 13.41 25.58 -37.33
CA VAL A 430 14.48 25.74 -38.33
C VAL A 430 14.00 25.14 -39.65
N LEU A 431 13.55 26.06 -40.52
CA LEU A 431 13.62 26.08 -41.97
C LEU A 431 13.82 24.73 -42.71
N LEU A 432 12.74 24.24 -43.33
CA LEU A 432 12.82 23.43 -44.54
C LEU A 432 13.33 24.31 -45.69
N VAL A 433 14.59 24.14 -46.10
CA VAL A 433 15.05 24.54 -47.44
C VAL A 433 15.37 23.26 -48.20
N SER A 434 14.43 22.86 -49.05
CA SER A 434 14.56 21.72 -49.96
C SER A 434 15.57 22.08 -51.06
N LEU A 435 16.74 21.46 -51.05
CA LEU A 435 17.67 21.50 -52.18
C LEU A 435 17.11 20.61 -53.31
N ILE A 436 16.63 21.25 -54.38
CA ILE A 436 16.49 20.63 -55.70
C ILE A 436 17.86 20.74 -56.37
N LEU A 437 18.57 19.63 -56.53
CA LEU A 437 19.68 19.52 -57.48
C LEU A 437 19.74 18.09 -58.05
N THR A 438 19.14 18.00 -59.25
CA THR A 438 19.59 17.25 -60.43
C THR A 438 20.34 15.94 -60.25
N TYR A 439 19.78 14.86 -60.79
CA TYR A 439 20.52 13.93 -61.65
C TYR A 439 19.58 13.27 -62.67
N PHE A 440 19.58 13.80 -63.89
CA PHE A 440 19.21 13.10 -65.12
C PHE A 440 20.47 13.17 -65.99
N TYR A 441 21.10 12.02 -66.27
CA TYR A 441 21.85 11.76 -67.51
C TYR A 441 22.33 10.29 -67.54
N LEU A 442 21.93 9.59 -68.62
CA LEU A 442 22.46 8.32 -69.19
C LEU A 442 22.27 7.06 -68.31
N MET A 443 21.59 5.98 -68.72
CA MET A 443 21.32 5.38 -70.04
C MET A 443 19.86 4.94 -70.17
#